data_AF-W2C753-F1
#
_entry.id   AF-W2C753-F1
#
_cell.length_a   1.000
_cell.length_b   1.000
_cell.length_c   1.000
_cell.angle_alpha   90.00
_cell.angle_beta   90.00
_cell.angle_gamma   90.00
#
_symmetry.space_group_name_H-M   'P 1'
#
loop_
_entity.id
_entity.type
_entity.pdbx_description
1 polymer ?
#
loop_
_entity_poly.entity_id
_entity_poly.type
_entity_poly.pdbx_seq_one_letter_code
_entity_poly.pdbx_strand_id
1 'polypeptide(L)'
;MDEIIEIDPIGMKKLDNGQHVHFHGRAYDLVNEYEPAKIGLPEPLKTEWKGNIDTEEDIGKEVVAETLTKTMNKKNEERDRILTYIFRLIRACVFSPEEAEDKAASELALVINSYGRVQRESFDRQSSHIDGLLVDLKKTENAAHVTTLRLTSALAKLEAANGECKKLYLQSVKNPHRSNLPTAAEVRPKTDAIYNRVVFMLKAAYVSGVASVDKAALKKLAEHLNSLVDRTDKAYHQSLAQKKSAADKKKKKPDTPPQPKEPKPKKPKEGDKPDIHLPEPEAPKKPEGGGEGKKPDTGSGGGGGAPGGGSSPEITLPEE
;
A
#
# COMPACT_ATOMS: atom_id res chain seq x y z
N MET A 1 -27.12 20.05 -45.15
CA MET A 1 -26.22 20.34 -44.01
C MET A 1 -24.85 19.89 -44.42
N ASP A 2 -23.82 20.65 -44.11
CA ASP A 2 -22.46 20.16 -44.27
C ASP A 2 -22.22 18.99 -43.32
N GLU A 3 -21.43 18.03 -43.77
CA GLU A 3 -20.97 16.92 -42.94
C GLU A 3 -20.07 17.46 -41.82
N ILE A 4 -20.16 16.90 -40.61
CA ILE A 4 -19.33 17.27 -39.46
C ILE A 4 -18.80 15.98 -38.84
N ILE A 5 -17.52 15.94 -38.47
CA ILE A 5 -16.96 14.80 -37.74
C ILE A 5 -17.50 14.76 -36.31
N GLU A 6 -18.15 13.66 -35.96
CA GLU A 6 -18.55 13.40 -34.57
C GLU A 6 -17.39 12.72 -33.82
N ILE A 7 -17.12 13.20 -32.62
CA ILE A 7 -16.17 12.60 -31.68
C ILE A 7 -16.90 12.45 -30.35
N ASP A 8 -16.94 11.21 -29.85
CA ASP A 8 -17.78 10.78 -28.73
C ASP A 8 -17.29 11.33 -27.38
N PRO A 9 -18.20 11.74 -26.48
CA PRO A 9 -17.86 12.18 -25.13
C PRO A 9 -17.55 10.97 -24.22
N ILE A 10 -16.31 10.87 -23.75
CA ILE A 10 -15.94 9.90 -22.71
C ILE A 10 -16.21 10.43 -21.30
N GLY A 11 -16.72 9.57 -20.42
CA GLY A 11 -16.88 9.89 -19.01
C GLY A 11 -15.55 9.89 -18.25
N MET A 12 -14.74 10.95 -18.36
CA MET A 12 -13.43 11.01 -17.67
C MET A 12 -13.51 10.76 -16.15
N LYS A 13 -14.60 11.19 -15.52
CA LYS A 13 -14.85 11.02 -14.07
C LYS A 13 -15.11 9.58 -13.59
N LYS A 14 -15.43 8.62 -14.49
CA LYS A 14 -15.57 7.19 -14.12
C LYS A 14 -14.25 6.41 -14.24
N LEU A 15 -13.21 7.02 -14.79
CA LEU A 15 -11.89 6.41 -14.94
C LEU A 15 -11.07 6.58 -13.65
N ASP A 16 -10.46 5.50 -13.17
CA ASP A 16 -9.37 5.61 -12.19
C ASP A 16 -8.13 6.30 -12.80
N ASN A 17 -7.14 6.69 -11.99
CA ASN A 17 -5.99 7.47 -12.48
C ASN A 17 -5.19 6.72 -13.56
N GLY A 18 -5.06 5.39 -13.47
CA GLY A 18 -4.37 4.59 -14.49
C GLY A 18 -5.18 4.50 -15.79
N GLN A 19 -6.49 4.29 -15.69
CA GLN A 19 -7.39 4.34 -16.85
C GLN A 19 -7.40 5.71 -17.53
N HIS A 20 -7.33 6.78 -16.74
CA HIS A 20 -7.35 8.16 -17.21
C HIS A 20 -6.10 8.53 -18.01
N VAL A 21 -4.91 8.34 -17.43
CA VAL A 21 -3.64 8.62 -18.12
C VAL A 21 -3.45 7.70 -19.34
N HIS A 22 -3.90 6.44 -19.28
CA HIS A 22 -3.87 5.55 -20.44
C HIS A 22 -4.86 5.92 -21.55
N PHE A 23 -6.00 6.56 -21.23
CA PHE A 23 -6.88 7.11 -22.26
C PHE A 23 -6.23 8.33 -22.93
N HIS A 24 -5.81 9.31 -22.13
CA HIS A 24 -5.19 10.54 -22.64
C HIS A 24 -3.90 10.26 -23.42
N GLY A 25 -3.04 9.36 -22.95
CA GLY A 25 -1.83 8.94 -23.67
C GLY A 25 -2.14 8.33 -25.04
N ARG A 26 -3.09 7.38 -25.12
CA ARG A 26 -3.48 6.77 -26.41
C ARG A 26 -4.17 7.76 -27.35
N ALA A 27 -4.95 8.69 -26.81
CA ALA A 27 -5.57 9.75 -27.59
C ALA A 27 -4.51 10.74 -28.11
N TYR A 28 -3.48 11.03 -27.31
CA TYR A 28 -2.32 11.82 -27.71
C TYR A 28 -1.54 11.12 -28.83
N ASP A 29 -1.23 9.83 -28.68
CA ASP A 29 -0.51 9.05 -29.70
C ASP A 29 -1.24 9.08 -31.05
N LEU A 30 -2.56 8.80 -31.05
CA LEU A 30 -3.41 8.87 -32.25
C LEU A 30 -3.44 10.26 -32.89
N VAL A 31 -3.42 11.33 -32.10
CA VAL A 31 -3.35 12.71 -32.61
C VAL A 31 -1.95 13.05 -33.14
N ASN A 32 -0.90 12.50 -32.52
CA ASN A 32 0.50 12.75 -32.86
C ASN A 32 1.02 11.90 -34.05
N GLU A 33 0.24 10.91 -34.52
CA GLU A 33 0.42 10.29 -35.85
C GLU A 33 0.30 11.29 -37.01
N TYR A 34 -0.38 12.43 -36.79
CA TYR A 34 -0.69 13.42 -37.82
C TYR A 34 0.09 14.72 -37.66
N GLU A 35 0.43 15.34 -38.81
CA GLU A 35 1.06 16.65 -38.85
C GLU A 35 0.10 17.73 -38.31
N PRO A 36 0.51 18.57 -37.33
CA PRO A 36 -0.40 19.48 -36.61
C PRO A 36 -1.17 20.43 -37.53
N ALA A 37 -0.50 20.95 -38.57
CA ALA A 37 -1.08 21.86 -39.56
C ALA A 37 -2.17 21.21 -40.43
N LYS A 38 -2.13 19.88 -40.61
CA LYS A 38 -3.13 19.11 -41.38
C LYS A 38 -4.38 18.79 -40.58
N ILE A 39 -4.30 18.78 -39.25
CA ILE A 39 -5.43 18.56 -38.33
C ILE A 39 -5.88 19.84 -37.61
N GLY A 40 -5.26 20.99 -37.92
CA GLY A 40 -5.61 22.30 -37.35
C GLY A 40 -5.25 22.47 -35.87
N LEU A 41 -4.27 21.73 -35.35
CA LEU A 41 -3.81 21.85 -33.97
C LEU A 41 -2.50 22.66 -33.87
N PRO A 42 -2.38 23.56 -32.87
CA PRO A 42 -1.12 24.27 -32.61
C PRO A 42 -0.20 23.40 -31.73
N GLU A 43 1.07 23.29 -32.10
CA GLU A 43 2.04 22.43 -31.39
C GLU A 43 2.16 22.73 -29.88
N PRO A 44 2.12 23.99 -29.39
CA PRO A 44 2.12 24.26 -27.95
C PRO A 44 1.00 23.55 -27.17
N LEU A 45 -0.18 23.33 -27.77
CA LEU A 45 -1.28 22.61 -27.12
C LEU A 45 -0.99 21.10 -27.01
N LYS A 46 -0.28 20.51 -27.99
CA LYS A 46 0.22 19.13 -27.91
C LYS A 46 1.27 19.02 -26.81
N THR A 47 2.23 19.94 -26.75
CA THR A 47 3.24 19.99 -25.68
C THR A 47 2.61 20.13 -24.29
N GLU A 48 1.62 21.01 -24.12
CA GLU A 48 0.87 21.20 -22.87
C GLU A 48 0.10 19.93 -22.47
N TRP A 49 -0.55 19.26 -23.42
CA TRP A 49 -1.24 17.99 -23.17
C TRP A 49 -0.27 16.90 -22.70
N LYS A 50 0.86 16.75 -23.41
CA LYS A 50 1.88 15.74 -23.10
C LYS A 50 2.51 15.96 -21.74
N GLY A 51 2.82 17.21 -21.37
CA GLY A 51 3.34 17.54 -20.04
C GLY A 51 2.38 17.19 -18.91
N ASN A 52 1.06 17.38 -19.10
CA ASN A 52 0.06 16.95 -18.12
C ASN A 52 -0.08 15.41 -18.07
N ILE A 53 -0.04 14.71 -19.22
CA ILE A 53 -0.04 13.24 -19.28
C ILE A 53 1.17 12.66 -18.53
N ASP A 54 2.37 13.19 -18.77
CA ASP A 54 3.60 12.71 -18.14
C ASP A 54 3.60 12.98 -16.63
N THR A 55 3.01 14.10 -16.21
CA THR A 55 2.79 14.41 -14.79
C THR A 55 1.83 13.41 -14.15
N GLU A 56 0.73 13.04 -14.82
CA GLU A 56 -0.19 11.98 -14.34
C GLU A 56 0.47 10.60 -14.29
N GLU A 57 1.34 10.27 -15.25
CA GLU A 57 2.07 9.00 -15.27
C GLU A 57 3.06 8.91 -14.10
N ASP A 58 3.75 10.01 -13.79
CA ASP A 58 4.66 10.10 -12.65
C ASP A 58 3.93 10.08 -11.30
N ILE A 59 2.74 10.69 -11.18
CA ILE A 59 1.83 10.51 -10.02
C ILE A 59 1.44 9.03 -9.87
N GLY A 60 1.20 8.32 -10.98
CA GLY A 60 0.94 6.88 -10.99
C GLY A 60 2.12 6.06 -10.45
N LYS A 61 3.35 6.39 -10.85
CA LYS A 61 4.59 5.76 -10.36
C LYS A 61 4.83 6.03 -8.88
N GLU A 62 4.50 7.23 -8.40
CA GLU A 62 4.71 7.59 -6.99
C GLU A 62 3.85 6.74 -6.04
N VAL A 63 2.58 6.49 -6.37
CA VAL A 63 1.73 5.58 -5.59
C VAL A 63 2.33 4.16 -5.51
N VAL A 64 3.07 3.73 -6.53
CA VAL A 64 3.83 2.46 -6.51
C VAL A 64 5.07 2.58 -5.62
N ALA A 65 5.84 3.67 -5.68
CA ALA A 65 7.02 3.91 -4.86
C ALA A 65 6.70 3.98 -3.35
N GLU A 66 5.64 4.69 -2.95
CA GLU A 66 5.11 4.67 -1.59
C GLU A 66 4.74 3.24 -1.13
N THR A 67 3.96 2.53 -1.95
CA THR A 67 3.45 1.19 -1.63
C THR A 67 4.59 0.19 -1.46
N LEU A 68 5.59 0.29 -2.33
CA LEU A 68 6.79 -0.53 -2.30
C LEU A 68 7.66 -0.22 -1.07
N THR A 69 7.82 1.06 -0.71
CA THR A 69 8.54 1.46 0.51
C THR A 69 7.88 0.89 1.77
N LYS A 70 6.55 1.00 1.87
CA LYS A 70 5.75 0.41 2.96
C LYS A 70 5.89 -1.12 3.03
N THR A 71 5.92 -1.79 1.87
CA THR A 71 6.12 -3.24 1.76
C THR A 71 7.54 -3.66 2.16
N MET A 72 8.56 -2.91 1.71
CA MET A 72 9.97 -3.15 1.98
C MET A 72 10.29 -3.02 3.47
N ASN A 73 9.77 -1.98 4.13
CA ASN A 73 9.93 -1.80 5.58
C ASN A 73 9.29 -2.96 6.37
N LYS A 74 8.05 -3.34 6.03
CA LYS A 74 7.36 -4.47 6.67
C LYS A 74 8.10 -5.80 6.49
N LYS A 75 8.72 -6.03 5.33
CA LYS A 75 9.55 -7.23 5.09
C LYS A 75 10.91 -7.18 5.77
N ASN A 76 11.49 -6.00 5.97
CA ASN A 76 12.66 -5.85 6.84
C ASN A 76 12.32 -6.17 8.30
N GLU A 77 11.19 -5.71 8.82
CA GLU A 77 10.75 -6.08 10.19
C GLU A 77 10.60 -7.60 10.36
N GLU A 78 10.09 -8.30 9.35
CA GLU A 78 9.99 -9.77 9.37
C GLU A 78 11.38 -10.42 9.43
N ARG A 79 12.31 -9.97 8.57
CA ARG A 79 13.73 -10.37 8.56
C ARG A 79 14.41 -10.13 9.91
N ASP A 80 14.25 -8.94 10.47
CA ASP A 80 14.83 -8.55 11.76
C ASP A 80 14.28 -9.38 12.92
N ARG A 81 12.99 -9.72 12.92
CA ARG A 81 12.37 -10.59 13.94
C ARG A 81 12.95 -12.01 13.88
N ILE A 82 13.08 -12.59 12.68
CA ILE A 82 13.66 -13.95 12.50
C ILE A 82 15.12 -13.97 12.94
N LEU A 83 15.91 -13.00 12.48
CA LEU A 83 17.33 -12.86 12.84
C LEU A 83 17.52 -12.64 14.35
N THR A 84 16.68 -11.80 14.97
CA THR A 84 16.70 -11.57 16.42
C THR A 84 16.32 -12.82 17.20
N TYR A 85 15.38 -13.63 16.70
CA TYR A 85 15.05 -14.93 17.30
C TYR A 85 16.25 -15.88 17.26
N ILE A 86 16.92 -16.04 16.12
CA ILE A 86 18.13 -16.88 15.97
C ILE A 86 19.22 -16.43 16.95
N PHE A 87 19.55 -15.14 16.97
CA PHE A 87 20.59 -14.58 17.83
C PHE A 87 20.27 -14.68 19.32
N ARG A 88 18.99 -14.61 19.71
CA ARG A 88 18.56 -14.78 21.11
C ARG A 88 18.54 -16.26 21.52
N LEU A 89 18.11 -17.16 20.64
CA LEU A 89 18.06 -18.59 20.94
C LEU A 89 19.46 -19.15 21.16
N ILE A 90 20.40 -18.87 20.25
CA ILE A 90 21.82 -19.29 20.41
C ILE A 90 22.37 -18.75 21.74
N ARG A 91 22.21 -17.46 22.02
CA ARG A 91 22.71 -16.85 23.28
C ARG A 91 22.01 -17.34 24.55
N ALA A 92 20.81 -17.91 24.45
CA ALA A 92 20.12 -18.53 25.58
C ALA A 92 20.59 -19.98 25.81
N CYS A 93 20.82 -20.75 24.74
CA CYS A 93 21.22 -22.15 24.83
C CYS A 93 22.65 -22.36 25.39
N VAL A 94 23.51 -21.34 25.41
CA VAL A 94 24.79 -21.33 26.17
C VAL A 94 24.56 -21.49 27.69
N PHE A 95 23.32 -21.29 28.16
CA PHE A 95 22.90 -21.54 29.54
C PHE A 95 21.89 -22.70 29.64
N SER A 96 21.84 -23.59 28.63
CA SER A 96 20.98 -24.78 28.68
C SER A 96 21.52 -25.80 29.69
N PRO A 97 20.68 -26.48 30.47
CA PRO A 97 21.10 -27.61 31.30
C PRO A 97 21.51 -28.84 30.47
N GLU A 98 21.16 -28.88 29.18
CA GLU A 98 21.54 -29.94 28.25
C GLU A 98 22.93 -29.66 27.66
N GLU A 99 23.94 -30.42 28.08
CA GLU A 99 25.36 -30.25 27.68
C GLU A 99 25.56 -30.23 26.14
N ALA A 100 24.72 -30.97 25.41
CA ALA A 100 24.73 -30.97 23.95
C ALA A 100 24.20 -29.66 23.33
N GLU A 101 23.24 -28.99 23.98
CA GLU A 101 22.74 -27.68 23.55
C GLU A 101 23.72 -26.56 23.90
N ASP A 102 24.34 -26.56 25.09
CA ASP A 102 25.40 -25.61 25.44
C ASP A 102 26.56 -25.69 24.44
N LYS A 103 27.15 -26.87 24.24
CA LYS A 103 28.27 -27.03 23.29
C LYS A 103 27.90 -26.56 21.88
N ALA A 104 26.70 -26.89 21.40
CA ALA A 104 26.21 -26.41 20.11
C ALA A 104 25.98 -24.89 20.06
N ALA A 105 25.53 -24.29 21.16
CA ALA A 105 25.30 -22.86 21.28
C ALA A 105 26.59 -22.05 21.41
N SER A 106 27.57 -22.59 22.14
CA SER A 106 28.88 -21.98 22.35
C SER A 106 29.68 -21.89 21.04
N GLU A 107 29.70 -22.94 20.21
CA GLU A 107 30.31 -22.89 18.86
C GLU A 107 29.57 -21.90 17.94
N LEU A 108 28.23 -21.98 17.86
CA LEU A 108 27.44 -21.07 17.02
C LEU A 108 27.47 -19.61 17.53
N ALA A 109 27.76 -19.38 18.82
CA ALA A 109 27.95 -18.04 19.38
C ALA A 109 29.18 -17.35 18.78
N LEU A 110 30.27 -18.08 18.52
CA LEU A 110 31.47 -17.55 17.84
C LEU A 110 31.10 -17.01 16.46
N VAL A 111 30.28 -17.75 15.70
CA VAL A 111 29.78 -17.33 14.38
C VAL A 111 28.92 -16.07 14.47
N ILE A 112 27.86 -16.06 15.29
CA ILE A 112 26.91 -14.91 15.29
C ILE A 112 27.48 -13.62 15.91
N ASN A 113 28.62 -13.69 16.60
CA ASN A 113 29.24 -12.52 17.22
C ASN A 113 29.99 -11.63 16.20
N SER A 114 30.48 -12.17 15.08
CA SER A 114 31.04 -11.35 13.99
C SER A 114 29.95 -10.52 13.28
N TYR A 115 28.73 -11.06 13.16
CA TYR A 115 27.55 -10.41 12.59
C TYR A 115 26.80 -9.50 13.58
N GLY A 116 27.53 -8.92 14.55
CA GLY A 116 26.98 -8.05 15.58
C GLY A 116 26.33 -6.78 15.03
N ARG A 117 25.10 -6.48 15.47
CA ARG A 117 24.30 -5.28 15.11
C ARG A 117 23.87 -5.17 13.64
N VAL A 118 23.95 -6.24 12.84
CA VAL A 118 23.53 -6.26 11.42
C VAL A 118 22.08 -5.76 11.18
N GLN A 119 21.18 -5.83 12.19
CA GLN A 119 19.83 -5.22 12.17
C GLN A 119 19.81 -3.67 12.12
N ARG A 120 20.96 -2.99 12.26
CA ARG A 120 21.08 -1.52 12.31
C ARG A 120 21.79 -0.92 11.09
N GLU A 121 22.10 -1.75 10.10
CA GLU A 121 22.83 -1.34 8.90
C GLU A 121 21.88 -0.86 7.81
N SER A 122 22.42 -0.28 6.73
CA SER A 122 21.62 0.02 5.55
C SER A 122 21.06 -1.27 4.93
N PHE A 123 19.84 -1.19 4.37
CA PHE A 123 19.07 -2.34 3.90
C PHE A 123 19.85 -3.31 3.00
N ASP A 124 20.68 -2.78 2.10
CA ASP A 124 21.53 -3.54 1.18
C ASP A 124 22.70 -4.23 1.90
N ARG A 125 23.46 -3.48 2.70
CA ARG A 125 24.57 -4.01 3.53
C ARG A 125 24.09 -5.10 4.49
N GLN A 126 22.95 -4.88 5.15
CA GLN A 126 22.28 -5.88 5.97
C GLN A 126 21.94 -7.13 5.14
N SER A 127 21.50 -6.97 3.89
CA SER A 127 21.19 -8.11 3.02
C SER A 127 22.43 -8.95 2.71
N SER A 128 23.55 -8.30 2.38
CA SER A 128 24.84 -8.95 2.12
C SER A 128 25.38 -9.69 3.36
N HIS A 129 25.39 -9.04 4.52
CA HIS A 129 25.83 -9.66 5.76
C HIS A 129 24.92 -10.81 6.23
N ILE A 130 23.60 -10.76 5.95
CA ILE A 130 22.71 -11.90 6.23
C ILE A 130 22.99 -13.08 5.28
N ASP A 131 23.37 -12.85 4.03
CA ASP A 131 23.82 -13.93 3.15
C ASP A 131 25.12 -14.57 3.66
N GLY A 132 26.10 -13.77 4.10
CA GLY A 132 27.33 -14.26 4.73
C GLY A 132 27.07 -15.09 5.99
N LEU A 133 26.22 -14.58 6.90
CA LEU A 133 25.77 -15.30 8.10
C LEU A 133 25.10 -16.64 7.75
N LEU A 134 24.28 -16.67 6.70
CA LEU A 134 23.63 -17.90 6.24
C LEU A 134 24.64 -18.88 5.65
N VAL A 135 25.71 -18.42 4.97
CA VAL A 135 26.80 -19.29 4.51
C VAL A 135 27.56 -19.87 5.69
N ASP A 136 27.98 -19.06 6.67
CA ASP A 136 28.74 -19.52 7.83
C ASP A 136 27.96 -20.52 8.69
N LEU A 137 26.70 -20.23 9.01
CA LEU A 137 25.84 -21.13 9.79
C LEU A 137 25.47 -22.42 9.02
N LYS A 138 25.61 -22.45 7.69
CA LYS A 138 25.38 -23.64 6.85
C LYS A 138 26.65 -24.44 6.53
N LYS A 139 27.82 -24.04 7.02
CA LYS A 139 29.05 -24.86 6.87
C LYS A 139 28.86 -26.26 7.47
N THR A 140 29.55 -27.24 6.90
CA THR A 140 29.44 -28.65 7.29
C THR A 140 29.77 -28.90 8.76
N GLU A 141 30.73 -28.16 9.31
CA GLU A 141 31.06 -28.11 10.75
C GLU A 141 29.86 -27.68 11.63
N ASN A 142 29.08 -26.70 11.19
CA ASN A 142 27.96 -26.12 11.94
C ASN A 142 26.64 -26.89 11.79
N ALA A 143 26.53 -27.78 10.81
CA ALA A 143 25.29 -28.49 10.48
C ALA A 143 24.73 -29.34 11.64
N ALA A 144 25.60 -29.95 12.44
CA ALA A 144 25.21 -30.70 13.64
C ALA A 144 24.63 -29.75 14.70
N HIS A 145 25.35 -28.68 15.04
CA HIS A 145 24.95 -27.70 16.05
C HIS A 145 23.63 -26.99 15.70
N VAL A 146 23.44 -26.62 14.43
CA VAL A 146 22.19 -26.06 13.89
C VAL A 146 21.02 -27.04 14.04
N THR A 147 21.28 -28.34 13.90
CA THR A 147 20.26 -29.38 14.07
C THR A 147 19.91 -29.59 15.55
N THR A 148 20.90 -29.63 16.45
CA THR A 148 20.71 -29.71 17.91
C THR A 148 19.83 -28.57 18.42
N LEU A 149 20.15 -27.32 18.05
CA LEU A 149 19.35 -26.14 18.42
C LEU A 149 18.08 -25.94 17.57
N ARG A 150 17.75 -26.90 16.70
CA ARG A 150 16.51 -26.95 15.88
C ARG A 150 16.35 -25.72 14.96
N LEU A 151 17.46 -25.06 14.64
CA LEU A 151 17.51 -23.77 13.93
C LEU A 151 17.18 -23.87 12.43
N THR A 152 17.20 -25.07 11.84
CA THR A 152 17.03 -25.32 10.39
C THR A 152 15.82 -24.60 9.79
N SER A 153 14.67 -24.60 10.47
CA SER A 153 13.46 -23.89 10.00
C SER A 153 13.60 -22.36 10.07
N ALA A 154 14.34 -21.84 11.06
CA ALA A 154 14.57 -20.41 11.21
C ALA A 154 15.56 -19.89 10.15
N LEU A 155 16.61 -20.64 9.84
CA LEU A 155 17.57 -20.30 8.78
C LEU A 155 16.90 -20.26 7.40
N ALA A 156 16.06 -21.26 7.07
CA ALA A 156 15.30 -21.28 5.82
C ALA A 156 14.32 -20.08 5.70
N LYS A 157 13.70 -19.66 6.81
CA LYS A 157 12.85 -18.45 6.85
C LYS A 157 13.66 -17.17 6.70
N LEU A 158 14.84 -17.08 7.32
CA LEU A 158 15.75 -15.93 7.19
C LEU A 158 16.22 -15.76 5.75
N GLU A 159 16.61 -16.87 5.11
CA GLU A 159 17.01 -16.92 3.69
C GLU A 159 15.89 -16.48 2.75
N ALA A 160 14.67 -17.00 2.95
CA ALA A 160 13.50 -16.58 2.17
C ALA A 160 13.19 -15.08 2.35
N ALA A 161 13.16 -14.60 3.60
CA ALA A 161 12.92 -13.19 3.90
C ALA A 161 14.03 -12.27 3.33
N ASN A 162 15.30 -12.69 3.38
CA ASN A 162 16.41 -11.94 2.78
C ASN A 162 16.32 -11.91 1.24
N GLY A 163 15.92 -13.03 0.63
CA GLY A 163 15.65 -13.12 -0.80
C GLY A 163 14.48 -12.24 -1.26
N GLU A 164 13.42 -12.12 -0.47
CA GLU A 164 12.32 -11.18 -0.73
C GLU A 164 12.76 -9.72 -0.54
N CYS A 165 13.52 -9.42 0.52
CA CYS A 165 14.08 -8.08 0.75
C CYS A 165 14.92 -7.60 -0.46
N LYS A 166 15.87 -8.42 -0.94
CA LYS A 166 16.68 -8.11 -2.12
C LYS A 166 15.83 -7.87 -3.39
N LYS A 167 14.75 -8.63 -3.59
CA LYS A 167 13.82 -8.42 -4.73
C LYS A 167 13.08 -7.08 -4.63
N LEU A 168 12.62 -6.70 -3.44
CA LEU A 168 11.93 -5.43 -3.21
C LEU A 168 12.86 -4.21 -3.41
N TYR A 169 14.13 -4.33 -2.97
CA TYR A 169 15.15 -3.29 -3.22
C TYR A 169 15.43 -3.11 -4.72
N LEU A 170 15.58 -4.20 -5.48
CA LEU A 170 15.72 -4.13 -6.94
C LEU A 170 14.46 -3.60 -7.67
N GLN A 171 13.30 -3.59 -7.01
CA GLN A 171 12.10 -2.93 -7.52
C GLN A 171 12.09 -1.43 -7.19
N SER A 172 12.62 -0.99 -6.04
CA SER A 172 12.60 0.44 -5.66
C SER A 172 13.66 1.24 -6.42
N VAL A 173 14.82 0.65 -6.72
CA VAL A 173 15.79 1.19 -7.69
C VAL A 173 15.17 1.43 -9.07
N LYS A 174 14.15 0.65 -9.46
CA LYS A 174 13.42 0.79 -10.74
C LYS A 174 12.20 1.72 -10.65
N ASN A 175 11.74 2.05 -9.44
CA ASN A 175 10.59 2.91 -9.18
C ASN A 175 10.99 3.96 -8.12
N PRO A 176 11.91 4.88 -8.45
CA PRO A 176 12.39 5.87 -7.49
C PRO A 176 11.26 6.83 -7.10
N HIS A 177 11.20 7.16 -5.81
CA HIS A 177 10.32 8.17 -5.24
C HIS A 177 10.60 9.55 -5.86
N ARG A 178 9.54 10.30 -6.18
CA ARG A 178 9.57 11.64 -6.78
C ARG A 178 8.89 12.63 -5.83
N SER A 179 9.71 13.47 -5.19
CA SER A 179 9.21 14.56 -4.36
C SER A 179 8.50 15.64 -5.19
N ASN A 180 7.58 16.36 -4.54
CA ASN A 180 6.92 17.57 -5.05
C ASN A 180 6.05 17.40 -6.31
N LEU A 181 5.54 16.20 -6.59
CA LEU A 181 4.48 16.02 -7.59
C LEU A 181 3.15 16.65 -7.13
N PRO A 182 2.39 17.30 -8.03
CA PRO A 182 1.03 17.78 -7.73
C PRO A 182 0.05 16.61 -7.57
N THR A 183 -1.14 16.85 -7.02
CA THR A 183 -2.14 15.78 -6.89
C THR A 183 -2.86 15.49 -8.22
N ALA A 184 -3.34 14.26 -8.39
CA ALA A 184 -4.17 13.90 -9.55
C ALA A 184 -5.46 14.77 -9.63
N ALA A 185 -5.95 15.32 -8.51
CA ALA A 185 -7.10 16.23 -8.52
C ALA A 185 -6.79 17.60 -9.15
N GLU A 186 -5.52 18.03 -9.15
CA GLU A 186 -5.09 19.30 -9.73
C GLU A 186 -4.64 19.17 -11.19
N VAL A 187 -4.19 17.98 -11.61
CA VAL A 187 -3.72 17.73 -12.99
C VAL A 187 -4.86 17.26 -13.89
N ARG A 188 -5.64 16.25 -13.48
CA ARG A 188 -6.69 15.63 -14.33
C ARG A 188 -7.65 16.64 -14.98
N PRO A 189 -8.16 17.69 -14.28
CA PRO A 189 -9.03 18.68 -14.90
C PRO A 189 -8.35 19.51 -15.99
N LYS A 190 -7.03 19.70 -15.94
CA LYS A 190 -6.24 20.39 -16.97
C LYS A 190 -6.07 19.50 -18.20
N THR A 191 -5.72 18.23 -17.99
CA THR A 191 -5.65 17.21 -19.06
C THR A 191 -7.00 17.06 -19.78
N ASP A 192 -8.09 17.00 -19.02
CA ASP A 192 -9.47 17.00 -19.55
C ASP A 192 -9.79 18.28 -20.32
N ALA A 193 -9.47 19.47 -19.80
CA ALA A 193 -9.71 20.72 -20.50
C ALA A 193 -8.96 20.80 -21.84
N ILE A 194 -7.72 20.31 -21.89
CA ILE A 194 -6.92 20.27 -23.11
C ILE A 194 -7.47 19.24 -24.11
N TYR A 195 -7.84 18.03 -23.68
CA TYR A 195 -8.46 17.05 -24.58
C TYR A 195 -9.78 17.57 -25.17
N ASN A 196 -10.63 18.21 -24.36
CA ASN A 196 -11.86 18.83 -24.85
C ASN A 196 -11.57 19.97 -25.85
N ARG A 197 -10.51 20.76 -25.62
CA ARG A 197 -10.04 21.78 -26.57
C ARG A 197 -9.50 21.17 -27.87
N VAL A 198 -8.75 20.07 -27.80
CA VAL A 198 -8.28 19.31 -28.98
C VAL A 198 -9.48 18.81 -29.79
N VAL A 199 -10.45 18.13 -29.15
CA VAL A 199 -11.68 17.64 -29.81
C VAL A 199 -12.47 18.78 -30.46
N PHE A 200 -12.58 19.93 -29.80
CA PHE A 200 -13.21 21.13 -30.38
C PHE A 200 -12.42 21.65 -31.60
N MET A 201 -11.10 21.73 -31.52
CA MET A 201 -10.25 22.23 -32.61
C MET A 201 -10.22 21.29 -33.82
N LEU A 202 -10.25 19.96 -33.63
CA LEU A 202 -10.42 18.99 -34.72
C LEU A 202 -11.75 19.19 -35.47
N LYS A 203 -12.86 19.35 -34.72
CA LYS A 203 -14.19 19.63 -35.28
C LYS A 203 -14.22 20.97 -36.03
N ALA A 204 -13.61 22.02 -35.47
CA ALA A 204 -13.48 23.33 -36.11
C ALA A 204 -12.60 23.28 -37.38
N ALA A 205 -11.48 22.56 -37.35
CA ALA A 205 -10.59 22.39 -38.51
C ALA A 205 -11.33 21.75 -39.68
N TYR A 206 -12.14 20.71 -39.45
CA TYR A 206 -12.90 20.02 -40.49
C TYR A 206 -13.85 20.95 -41.27
N VAL A 207 -14.47 21.92 -40.59
CA VAL A 207 -15.39 22.90 -41.21
C VAL A 207 -14.70 24.19 -41.67
N SER A 208 -13.43 24.42 -41.28
CA SER A 208 -12.72 25.70 -41.48
C SER A 208 -12.53 26.16 -42.94
N GLY A 209 -12.56 25.22 -43.90
CA GLY A 209 -12.26 25.51 -45.31
C GLY A 209 -10.79 25.80 -45.62
N VAL A 210 -9.88 25.71 -44.64
CA VAL A 210 -8.45 26.00 -44.80
C VAL A 210 -7.77 24.91 -45.66
N ALA A 211 -7.12 25.32 -46.75
CA ALA A 211 -6.56 24.40 -47.75
C ALA A 211 -5.42 23.50 -47.25
N SER A 212 -4.78 23.81 -46.11
CA SER A 212 -3.78 22.92 -45.49
C SER A 212 -4.38 21.79 -44.66
N VAL A 213 -5.69 21.84 -44.37
CA VAL A 213 -6.37 20.87 -43.50
C VAL A 213 -6.83 19.66 -44.32
N ASP A 214 -6.37 18.47 -43.91
CA ASP A 214 -6.75 17.21 -44.53
C ASP A 214 -8.04 16.67 -43.89
N LYS A 215 -9.16 16.83 -44.61
CA LYS A 215 -10.47 16.34 -44.17
C LYS A 215 -10.55 14.81 -44.09
N ALA A 216 -9.79 14.07 -44.90
CA ALA A 216 -9.78 12.61 -44.87
C ALA A 216 -9.00 12.09 -43.66
N ALA A 217 -7.86 12.70 -43.35
CA ALA A 217 -7.12 12.47 -42.11
C ALA A 217 -7.99 12.77 -40.87
N LEU A 218 -8.71 13.90 -40.87
CA LEU A 218 -9.60 14.26 -39.76
C LEU A 218 -10.77 13.28 -39.55
N LYS A 219 -11.39 12.73 -40.61
CA LYS A 219 -12.39 11.65 -40.46
C LYS A 219 -11.77 10.41 -39.81
N LYS A 220 -10.66 9.94 -40.35
CA LYS A 220 -9.97 8.73 -39.86
C LYS A 220 -9.51 8.90 -38.40
N LEU A 221 -9.02 10.08 -38.02
CA LEU A 221 -8.67 10.41 -36.64
C LEU A 221 -9.90 10.39 -35.71
N ALA A 222 -11.05 10.93 -36.16
CA ALA A 222 -12.30 10.84 -35.39
C ALA A 222 -12.77 9.37 -35.21
N GLU A 223 -12.73 8.56 -36.26
CA GLU A 223 -13.04 7.11 -36.21
C GLU A 223 -12.10 6.36 -35.24
N HIS A 224 -10.80 6.67 -35.26
CA HIS A 224 -9.81 6.12 -34.33
C HIS A 224 -10.08 6.53 -32.87
N LEU A 225 -10.42 7.81 -32.62
CA LEU A 225 -10.74 8.32 -31.28
C LEU A 225 -12.03 7.72 -30.73
N ASN A 226 -13.09 7.62 -31.54
CA ASN A 226 -14.34 6.96 -31.14
C ASN A 226 -14.11 5.48 -30.84
N SER A 227 -13.30 4.80 -31.66
CA SER A 227 -12.85 3.43 -31.39
C SER A 227 -12.08 3.29 -30.07
N LEU A 228 -11.35 4.31 -29.62
CA LEU A 228 -10.66 4.33 -28.33
C LEU A 228 -11.62 4.58 -27.15
N VAL A 229 -12.59 5.49 -27.29
CA VAL A 229 -13.66 5.71 -26.31
C VAL A 229 -14.47 4.43 -26.11
N ASP A 230 -14.94 3.85 -27.21
CA ASP A 230 -15.75 2.63 -27.25
C ASP A 230 -15.03 1.41 -26.63
N ARG A 231 -13.72 1.23 -26.89
CA ARG A 231 -12.89 0.22 -26.23
C ARG A 231 -12.73 0.47 -24.72
N THR A 232 -12.55 1.73 -24.32
CA THR A 232 -12.39 2.11 -22.91
C THR A 232 -13.68 1.86 -22.12
N ASP A 233 -14.82 2.22 -22.68
CA ASP A 233 -16.14 1.99 -22.09
C ASP A 233 -16.49 0.50 -22.00
N LYS A 234 -16.17 -0.30 -23.02
CA LYS A 234 -16.32 -1.76 -22.98
C LYS A 234 -15.46 -2.39 -21.88
N ALA A 235 -14.21 -1.95 -21.71
CA ALA A 235 -13.34 -2.43 -20.64
C ALA A 235 -13.85 -2.03 -19.24
N TYR A 236 -14.36 -0.81 -19.08
CA TYR A 236 -14.97 -0.33 -17.84
C TYR A 236 -16.21 -1.16 -17.45
N HIS A 237 -17.14 -1.39 -18.39
CA HIS A 237 -18.33 -2.20 -18.14
C HIS A 237 -17.99 -3.67 -17.85
N GLN A 238 -17.00 -4.26 -18.52
CA GLN A 238 -16.49 -5.60 -18.20
C GLN A 238 -15.93 -5.67 -16.77
N SER A 239 -15.13 -4.68 -16.35
CA SER A 239 -14.60 -4.59 -14.97
C SER A 239 -15.71 -4.53 -13.92
N LEU A 240 -16.77 -3.73 -14.16
CA LEU A 240 -17.93 -3.69 -13.29
C LEU A 240 -18.71 -5.01 -13.24
N ALA A 241 -18.92 -5.68 -14.38
CA ALA A 241 -19.60 -6.97 -14.43
C ALA A 241 -18.81 -8.06 -13.69
N GLN A 242 -17.49 -8.10 -13.86
CA GLN A 242 -16.60 -8.99 -13.10
C GLN A 242 -16.70 -8.73 -11.60
N LYS A 243 -16.56 -7.46 -11.16
CA LYS A 243 -16.68 -7.06 -9.74
C LYS A 243 -18.03 -7.46 -9.12
N LYS A 244 -19.15 -7.24 -9.83
CA LYS A 244 -20.49 -7.68 -9.41
C LYS A 244 -20.54 -9.21 -9.25
N SER A 245 -20.14 -9.97 -10.29
CA SER A 245 -20.17 -11.43 -10.25
C SER A 245 -19.27 -12.03 -9.15
N ALA A 246 -18.14 -11.38 -8.84
CA ALA A 246 -17.26 -11.78 -7.76
C ALA A 246 -17.86 -11.49 -6.37
N ALA A 247 -18.53 -10.35 -6.20
CA ALA A 247 -19.27 -10.04 -4.98
C ALA A 247 -20.43 -11.02 -4.75
N ASP A 248 -21.19 -11.37 -5.79
CA ASP A 248 -22.30 -12.31 -5.67
C ASP A 248 -21.82 -13.76 -5.49
N LYS A 249 -20.67 -14.14 -6.05
CA LYS A 249 -19.98 -15.41 -5.71
C LYS A 249 -19.49 -15.45 -4.26
N LYS A 250 -19.07 -14.32 -3.68
CA LYS A 250 -18.76 -14.24 -2.23
C LYS A 250 -20.03 -14.38 -1.39
N LYS A 251 -21.11 -13.64 -1.68
CA LYS A 251 -22.41 -13.76 -0.98
C LYS A 251 -23.00 -15.18 -1.03
N LYS A 252 -22.73 -15.94 -2.10
CA LYS A 252 -23.20 -17.32 -2.30
C LYS A 252 -22.27 -18.39 -1.70
N LYS A 253 -21.15 -18.01 -1.08
CA LYS A 253 -20.37 -18.90 -0.22
C LYS A 253 -20.75 -18.63 1.24
N PRO A 254 -21.30 -19.60 1.99
CA PRO A 254 -21.42 -19.47 3.43
C PRO A 254 -20.04 -19.53 4.06
N ASP A 255 -19.61 -18.48 4.76
CA ASP A 255 -18.41 -18.50 5.61
C ASP A 255 -18.71 -19.23 6.94
N THR A 256 -19.12 -20.49 6.84
CA THR A 256 -19.09 -21.47 7.94
C THR A 256 -19.20 -22.89 7.37
N PRO A 257 -18.21 -23.78 7.58
CA PRO A 257 -18.48 -25.21 7.59
C PRO A 257 -19.50 -25.51 8.70
N PRO A 258 -20.48 -26.39 8.49
CA PRO A 258 -21.35 -26.82 9.59
C PRO A 258 -20.50 -27.47 10.70
N GLN A 259 -20.57 -26.94 11.92
CA GLN A 259 -20.03 -27.68 13.07
C GLN A 259 -20.69 -29.06 13.12
N PRO A 260 -19.93 -30.15 13.31
CA PRO A 260 -20.50 -31.46 13.62
C PRO A 260 -21.43 -31.32 14.84
N LYS A 261 -22.69 -31.74 14.70
CA LYS A 261 -23.64 -31.69 15.81
C LYS A 261 -23.19 -32.68 16.87
N GLU A 262 -22.77 -32.16 18.02
CA GLU A 262 -22.48 -32.99 19.19
C GLU A 262 -23.72 -33.84 19.54
N PRO A 263 -23.54 -35.16 19.81
CA PRO A 263 -24.65 -36.04 20.09
C PRO A 263 -25.26 -35.70 21.46
N LYS A 264 -26.50 -35.19 21.47
CA LYS A 264 -27.22 -34.87 22.70
C LYS A 264 -27.26 -36.09 23.65
N PRO A 265 -26.87 -35.95 24.93
CA PRO A 265 -27.00 -37.03 25.89
C PRO A 265 -28.48 -37.38 26.11
N LYS A 266 -28.78 -38.68 26.18
CA LYS A 266 -30.13 -39.17 26.48
C LYS A 266 -30.44 -38.90 27.96
N LYS A 267 -31.48 -38.13 28.26
CA LYS A 267 -32.07 -38.11 29.61
C LYS A 267 -32.66 -39.50 29.92
N PRO A 268 -32.47 -40.03 31.14
CA PRO A 268 -33.30 -41.13 31.65
C PRO A 268 -34.78 -40.72 31.64
N LYS A 269 -35.67 -41.71 31.51
CA LYS A 269 -37.07 -41.56 31.92
C LYS A 269 -37.16 -41.97 33.38
N GLU A 270 -37.74 -41.10 34.19
CA GLU A 270 -38.23 -41.45 35.51
C GLU A 270 -39.55 -40.72 35.72
N GLY A 271 -40.49 -41.40 36.36
CA GLY A 271 -41.83 -40.88 36.56
C GLY A 271 -42.58 -41.77 37.54
N ASP A 272 -42.60 -41.34 38.80
CA ASP A 272 -43.88 -40.94 39.37
C ASP A 272 -43.68 -39.81 40.40
N LYS A 273 -44.79 -39.28 40.92
CA LYS A 273 -44.88 -38.31 42.04
C LYS A 273 -45.74 -38.93 43.18
N PRO A 274 -45.90 -38.33 44.39
CA PRO A 274 -45.45 -37.02 44.89
C PRO A 274 -44.67 -37.17 46.25
N ASP A 275 -44.47 -36.23 47.20
CA ASP A 275 -44.76 -34.79 47.37
C ASP A 275 -43.75 -34.17 48.39
N ILE A 276 -44.19 -33.20 49.23
CA ILE A 276 -43.64 -32.74 50.52
C ILE A 276 -42.52 -31.67 50.48
N HIS A 277 -42.93 -30.44 50.18
CA HIS A 277 -42.92 -29.26 51.08
C HIS A 277 -41.60 -28.66 51.67
N LEU A 278 -41.52 -27.31 51.61
CA LEU A 278 -40.60 -26.34 52.29
C LEU A 278 -39.14 -26.21 51.74
N PRO A 279 -38.48 -25.03 51.90
CA PRO A 279 -39.00 -23.65 51.82
C PRO A 279 -38.12 -22.71 50.95
N GLU A 280 -38.59 -21.48 50.71
CA GLU A 280 -37.81 -20.43 50.02
C GLU A 280 -36.83 -19.69 50.96
N PRO A 281 -35.63 -19.29 50.50
CA PRO A 281 -34.69 -18.47 51.28
C PRO A 281 -34.92 -16.96 51.08
N GLU A 282 -35.00 -16.20 52.18
CA GLU A 282 -35.19 -14.74 52.18
C GLU A 282 -33.96 -13.91 51.75
N ALA A 283 -34.19 -12.64 51.38
CA ALA A 283 -33.16 -11.68 51.03
C ALA A 283 -32.61 -10.89 52.25
N PRO A 284 -31.28 -10.66 52.37
CA PRO A 284 -30.70 -9.81 53.42
C PRO A 284 -31.07 -8.32 53.30
N LYS A 285 -31.13 -7.63 54.44
CA LYS A 285 -31.62 -6.23 54.57
C LYS A 285 -30.50 -5.18 54.52
N LYS A 286 -30.88 -3.97 54.09
CA LYS A 286 -30.16 -2.69 54.34
C LYS A 286 -30.00 -2.39 55.84
N PRO A 287 -28.98 -1.60 56.19
CA PRO A 287 -29.11 -0.46 57.13
C PRO A 287 -29.31 0.88 56.39
N GLU A 288 -29.77 1.91 57.09
CA GLU A 288 -29.89 3.29 56.59
C GLU A 288 -29.24 4.33 57.53
N GLY A 289 -29.09 5.56 57.03
CA GLY A 289 -28.34 6.66 57.66
C GLY A 289 -26.91 6.77 57.09
N GLY A 290 -26.43 7.89 56.58
CA GLY A 290 -26.97 9.27 56.55
C GLY A 290 -25.87 10.26 56.97
N GLY A 291 -25.74 11.45 56.38
CA GLY A 291 -26.53 12.00 55.28
C GLY A 291 -26.41 13.53 55.14
N GLU A 292 -25.22 14.07 54.90
CA GLU A 292 -25.01 15.48 54.54
C GLU A 292 -23.99 15.62 53.39
N GLY A 293 -24.07 16.70 52.62
CA GLY A 293 -23.12 16.97 51.54
C GLY A 293 -23.34 18.31 50.86
N LYS A 294 -22.38 18.73 50.02
CA LYS A 294 -22.52 19.87 49.10
C LYS A 294 -21.48 19.85 47.97
N LYS A 295 -21.91 20.34 46.81
CA LYS A 295 -21.13 20.72 45.61
C LYS A 295 -22.06 21.60 44.74
N PRO A 296 -21.59 22.48 43.83
CA PRO A 296 -20.26 23.05 43.63
C PRO A 296 -20.33 24.58 43.99
N ASP A 297 -19.77 25.62 43.35
CA ASP A 297 -18.89 25.82 42.16
C ASP A 297 -18.28 27.26 42.15
N THR A 298 -17.42 27.55 41.16
CA THR A 298 -17.05 28.87 40.57
C THR A 298 -16.24 29.90 41.38
N GLY A 299 -15.45 30.72 40.65
CA GLY A 299 -14.73 31.92 41.12
C GLY A 299 -13.24 31.68 41.41
N SER A 300 -12.25 31.91 40.53
CA SER A 300 -11.97 32.94 39.49
C SER A 300 -11.27 34.20 40.03
N GLY A 301 -10.16 34.58 39.36
CA GLY A 301 -9.25 35.67 39.72
C GLY A 301 -7.87 35.16 40.18
N GLY A 302 -6.73 35.69 39.72
CA GLY A 302 -6.53 36.71 38.69
C GLY A 302 -5.29 37.57 38.97
N GLY A 303 -4.22 37.42 38.18
CA GLY A 303 -2.99 38.20 38.31
C GLY A 303 -1.90 37.66 37.39
N GLY A 304 -1.31 38.52 36.55
CA GLY A 304 -0.30 38.14 35.54
C GLY A 304 1.02 38.88 35.71
N GLY A 305 1.97 38.60 34.82
CA GLY A 305 3.28 39.27 34.82
C GLY A 305 4.22 38.81 33.71
N ALA A 306 4.23 39.53 32.59
CA ALA A 306 5.29 39.55 31.59
C ALA A 306 5.57 41.04 31.29
N PRO A 307 6.85 41.44 31.08
CA PRO A 307 7.58 41.22 29.82
C PRO A 307 9.03 40.69 30.06
N GLY A 308 9.90 40.45 29.07
CA GLY A 308 9.72 40.44 27.61
C GLY A 308 10.87 41.13 26.83
N GLY A 309 11.57 40.37 25.97
CA GLY A 309 12.51 40.87 24.94
C GLY A 309 14.00 40.78 25.26
N GLY A 310 14.85 40.64 24.21
CA GLY A 310 16.30 40.95 24.31
C GLY A 310 17.33 39.98 23.69
N SER A 311 17.41 39.93 22.35
CA SER A 311 18.62 39.72 21.51
C SER A 311 19.63 38.55 21.71
N SER A 312 20.03 37.97 20.57
CA SER A 312 21.28 37.20 20.39
C SER A 312 22.51 38.12 20.25
N PRO A 313 23.72 37.55 20.17
CA PRO A 313 24.68 37.98 19.14
C PRO A 313 25.32 36.82 18.35
N GLU A 314 25.91 37.15 17.19
CA GLU A 314 26.72 36.28 16.33
C GLU A 314 27.87 35.53 17.01
N ILE A 315 28.29 34.42 16.38
CA ILE A 315 29.62 33.82 16.51
C ILE A 315 30.31 33.88 15.16
N THR A 316 31.43 34.59 15.08
CA THR A 316 32.31 34.65 13.89
C THR A 316 33.32 33.49 13.89
N LEU A 317 33.65 33.00 12.68
CA LEU A 317 34.78 32.10 12.43
C LEU A 317 36.04 32.92 12.10
N PRO A 318 37.23 32.48 12.52
CA PRO A 318 38.51 32.92 11.94
C PRO A 318 38.86 32.13 10.67
N GLU A 319 39.65 32.73 9.78
CA GLU A 319 40.37 32.05 8.70
C GLU A 319 41.82 31.77 9.12
N GLU A 320 42.32 30.57 8.83
CA GLU A 320 43.66 30.25 8.30
C GLU A 320 43.57 28.95 7.47
#